data_AF-A0A934DSW7-F1
#
_entry.id   AF-A0A934DSW7-F1
#
_cell.length_a   1.000
_cell.length_b   1.000
_cell.length_c   1.000
_cell.angle_alpha   90.00
_cell.angle_beta   90.00
_cell.angle_gamma   90.00
#
_symmetry.space_group_name_H-M   'P 1'
#
loop_
_entity.id
_entity.type
_entity.pdbx_description
1 polymer ?
#
loop_
_entity_poly.entity_id
_entity_poly.type
_entity_poly.pdbx_seq_one_letter_code
_entity_poly.pdbx_strand_id
1 'polypeptide(L)'
;MRVRELCASAARAVLGAACCCVASAACAPGIASDDDIPETLPFDPAATPPLLPQPTNIVVNPSTGRIDFSLAGVDVPEDCAAAQSMSQAQCEFYKYLGALDGFPTDMAATAPVTAPVQTSSLQQLGNVVVVNAALGAQLTDLQLSYDDTTRQIAVGAKQGWDVGSSYFVGVRGYANGIRSTEGRKFVSSVPYVLFKLNESLTCGAKTASELDPRCPYAQLLASPQTDSAQLFRDLSDLESIRQLYGPTLHLWDTLAQVAKLPMDEVASAWAFPTHSGSVIELNPGLGRIPRVVGTSTLELDFKGSVDDSKLTPFSFSTKGTVFLLDLTALEKNDFDKGVPAFTVERTGGVIALKTAAPMVNGDLYGIIVTDGVTNAQGLPFVAPPMAVLLRSRGSLVDSAGHSTVEGVADADAAQLEAGRLDLKALLDDPLFVQLTNLKRENIAYVYAFSFPNP
;
A
#
# COMPACT_ATOMS: atom_id res chain seq x y z
N MET A 1 32.44 -48.66 -4.77
CA MET A 1 33.11 -49.74 -5.53
C MET A 1 33.85 -49.10 -6.68
N ARG A 2 35.17 -49.32 -6.75
CA ARG A 2 36.13 -48.64 -7.63
C ARG A 2 36.28 -49.38 -8.96
N VAL A 3 36.30 -48.61 -10.06
CA VAL A 3 37.36 -48.57 -11.09
C VAL A 3 37.50 -49.74 -12.10
N ARG A 4 37.87 -49.34 -13.34
CA ARG A 4 38.57 -50.09 -14.42
C ARG A 4 37.71 -51.00 -15.31
N GLU A 5 38.00 -51.23 -16.60
CA GLU A 5 38.86 -50.66 -17.65
C GLU A 5 38.63 -51.56 -18.90
N LEU A 6 38.89 -51.01 -20.10
CA LEU A 6 39.55 -51.64 -21.26
C LEU A 6 38.85 -52.64 -22.22
N CYS A 7 39.23 -52.43 -23.49
CA CYS A 7 39.37 -53.35 -24.63
C CYS A 7 38.12 -53.67 -25.48
N ALA A 8 38.16 -53.70 -26.82
CA ALA A 8 39.26 -53.65 -27.78
C ALA A 8 38.77 -53.25 -29.20
N SER A 9 39.69 -52.66 -29.98
CA SER A 9 39.65 -52.53 -31.44
C SER A 9 39.81 -53.87 -32.15
N ALA A 10 39.13 -54.05 -33.29
CA ALA A 10 39.72 -54.30 -34.62
C ALA A 10 38.73 -55.02 -35.57
N ALA A 11 38.48 -54.43 -36.75
CA ALA A 11 38.71 -55.05 -38.06
C ALA A 11 38.04 -54.22 -39.17
N ARG A 12 38.86 -53.77 -40.12
CA ARG A 12 38.45 -53.17 -41.40
C ARG A 12 37.89 -54.25 -42.32
N ALA A 13 36.78 -53.97 -42.99
CA ALA A 13 36.49 -54.51 -44.33
C ALA A 13 35.75 -53.45 -45.16
N VAL A 14 36.29 -53.21 -46.35
CA VAL A 14 35.85 -52.26 -47.38
C VAL A 14 34.79 -52.94 -48.24
N LEU A 15 33.69 -52.28 -48.58
CA LEU A 15 33.20 -52.06 -49.96
C LEU A 15 31.83 -51.36 -49.94
N GLY A 16 31.61 -50.53 -50.96
CA GLY A 16 30.60 -49.48 -50.96
C GLY A 16 29.18 -49.93 -51.32
N ALA A 17 28.24 -49.12 -50.83
CA ALA A 17 26.93 -48.92 -51.44
C ALA A 17 26.50 -47.50 -51.05
N ALA A 18 26.40 -46.62 -52.06
CA ALA A 18 25.83 -45.30 -51.93
C ALA A 18 24.35 -45.43 -51.58
N CYS A 19 24.00 -45.23 -50.31
CA CYS A 19 22.63 -45.09 -49.86
C CYS A 19 22.44 -43.64 -49.44
N CYS A 20 21.62 -42.90 -50.19
CA CYS A 20 21.17 -41.56 -49.82
C CYS A 20 20.35 -41.66 -48.51
N CYS A 21 21.02 -41.47 -47.37
CA CYS A 21 20.33 -41.14 -46.13
C CYS A 21 19.87 -39.68 -46.22
N VAL A 22 18.63 -39.48 -46.65
CA VAL A 22 17.89 -38.26 -46.32
C VAL A 22 17.74 -38.27 -44.81
N ALA A 23 18.66 -37.60 -44.11
CA ALA A 23 18.50 -37.30 -42.70
C ALA A 23 17.28 -36.39 -42.59
N SER A 24 16.14 -37.00 -42.30
CA SER A 24 14.99 -36.31 -41.77
C SER A 24 15.45 -35.78 -40.41
N ALA A 25 15.92 -34.53 -40.40
CA ALA A 25 15.98 -33.73 -39.20
C ALA A 25 14.54 -33.61 -38.71
N ALA A 26 14.11 -34.59 -37.92
CA ALA A 26 12.92 -34.48 -37.12
C ALA A 26 13.19 -33.30 -36.17
N CYS A 27 12.63 -32.14 -36.51
CA CYS A 27 12.40 -31.07 -35.55
C CYS A 27 11.50 -31.66 -34.48
N ALA A 28 12.07 -32.35 -33.49
CA ALA A 28 11.41 -32.50 -32.21
C ALA A 28 11.27 -31.05 -31.70
N PRO A 29 10.05 -30.48 -31.59
CA PRO A 29 9.90 -29.20 -30.93
C PRO A 29 10.56 -29.33 -29.57
N GLY A 30 11.56 -28.49 -29.30
CA GLY A 30 12.24 -28.49 -28.01
C GLY A 30 11.17 -28.34 -26.94
N ILE A 31 10.96 -29.40 -26.15
CA ILE A 31 10.17 -29.32 -24.94
C ILE A 31 10.93 -28.31 -24.08
N ALA A 32 10.27 -27.20 -23.72
CA ALA A 32 10.83 -26.21 -22.83
C ALA A 32 11.46 -26.94 -21.64
N SER A 33 12.76 -26.78 -21.45
CA SER A 33 13.42 -27.27 -20.24
C SER A 33 12.82 -26.54 -19.04
N ASP A 34 12.85 -27.16 -17.85
CA ASP A 34 12.35 -26.53 -16.62
C ASP A 34 12.97 -25.13 -16.36
N ASP A 35 14.14 -24.85 -16.95
CA ASP A 35 14.82 -23.55 -16.97
C ASP A 35 14.05 -22.43 -17.70
N ASP A 36 13.01 -22.74 -18.49
CA ASP A 36 12.20 -21.77 -19.24
C ASP A 36 10.89 -21.36 -18.54
N ILE A 37 10.58 -21.89 -17.35
CA ILE A 37 9.36 -21.56 -16.63
C ILE A 37 9.46 -20.10 -16.14
N PRO A 38 8.60 -19.18 -16.63
CA PRO A 38 8.65 -17.79 -16.22
C PRO A 38 8.17 -17.63 -14.77
N GLU A 39 8.61 -16.56 -14.14
CA GLU A 39 8.08 -16.11 -12.87
C GLU A 39 6.78 -15.34 -13.07
N THR A 40 5.98 -15.17 -12.03
CA THR A 40 4.69 -14.48 -12.15
C THR A 40 4.56 -13.32 -11.17
N LEU A 41 3.84 -12.29 -11.59
CA LEU A 41 3.22 -11.32 -10.69
C LEU A 41 1.81 -11.83 -10.41
N PRO A 42 1.56 -12.46 -9.24
CA PRO A 42 0.27 -13.04 -8.93
C PRO A 42 -0.82 -11.96 -8.86
N PHE A 43 -2.02 -12.39 -9.24
CA PHE A 43 -3.26 -11.63 -9.08
C PHE A 43 -4.33 -12.66 -8.75
N ASP A 44 -4.60 -12.81 -7.46
CA ASP A 44 -5.56 -13.78 -6.95
C ASP A 44 -6.36 -13.14 -5.81
N PRO A 45 -7.55 -12.59 -6.11
CA PRO A 45 -8.42 -12.01 -5.08
C PRO A 45 -9.01 -13.07 -4.15
N ALA A 46 -9.03 -14.35 -4.55
CA ALA A 46 -9.62 -15.45 -3.78
C ALA A 46 -8.61 -16.15 -2.87
N ALA A 47 -7.31 -15.87 -3.01
CA ALA A 47 -6.29 -16.37 -2.10
C ALA A 47 -6.53 -15.89 -0.66
N THR A 48 -6.02 -16.64 0.32
CA THR A 48 -6.09 -16.28 1.74
C THR A 48 -4.68 -16.27 2.35
N PRO A 49 -4.06 -15.10 2.57
CA PRO A 49 -4.56 -13.76 2.25
C PRO A 49 -4.61 -13.48 0.73
N PRO A 50 -5.41 -12.51 0.26
CA PRO A 50 -5.47 -12.14 -1.16
C PRO A 50 -4.11 -11.74 -1.72
N LEU A 51 -3.76 -12.21 -2.91
CA LEU A 51 -2.52 -11.87 -3.61
C LEU A 51 -2.82 -10.81 -4.67
N LEU A 52 -2.96 -9.57 -4.23
CA LEU A 52 -3.28 -8.42 -5.08
C LEU A 52 -2.23 -7.31 -4.91
N PRO A 53 -1.99 -6.50 -5.94
CA PRO A 53 -1.34 -5.22 -5.74
C PRO A 53 -2.14 -4.35 -4.77
N GLN A 54 -1.44 -3.58 -3.94
CA GLN A 54 -2.02 -2.69 -2.92
C GLN A 54 -1.39 -1.30 -3.03
N PRO A 55 -2.04 -0.23 -2.57
CA PRO A 55 -3.49 -0.14 -2.46
C PRO A 55 -4.18 -0.34 -3.83
N THR A 56 -5.48 -0.64 -3.85
CA THR A 56 -6.20 -1.00 -5.08
C THR A 56 -7.62 -0.46 -5.10
N ASN A 57 -8.08 -0.01 -6.27
CA ASN A 57 -9.43 0.50 -6.47
C ASN A 57 -10.51 -0.60 -6.41
N ILE A 58 -10.11 -1.87 -6.35
CA ILE A 58 -11.02 -3.02 -6.20
C ILE A 58 -11.83 -2.94 -4.90
N VAL A 59 -11.23 -2.39 -3.84
CA VAL A 59 -11.89 -2.22 -2.53
C VAL A 59 -12.48 -0.82 -2.35
N VAL A 60 -12.68 -0.05 -3.43
CA VAL A 60 -13.35 1.25 -3.36
C VAL A 60 -14.79 1.07 -3.81
N ASN A 61 -15.74 1.33 -2.91
CA ASN A 61 -17.15 1.19 -3.19
C ASN A 61 -17.62 2.29 -4.15
N PRO A 62 -18.09 1.96 -5.37
CA PRO A 62 -18.41 2.95 -6.39
C PRO A 62 -19.63 3.82 -6.02
N SER A 63 -20.46 3.39 -5.07
CA SER A 63 -21.64 4.14 -4.64
C SER A 63 -21.33 5.18 -3.57
N THR A 64 -20.38 4.89 -2.68
CA THR A 64 -20.01 5.79 -1.57
C THR A 64 -18.70 6.54 -1.83
N GLY A 65 -17.88 6.06 -2.76
CA GLY A 65 -16.51 6.53 -3.00
C GLY A 65 -15.53 6.16 -1.89
N ARG A 66 -15.93 5.35 -0.90
CA ARG A 66 -15.10 4.99 0.26
C ARG A 66 -14.46 3.63 0.12
N ILE A 67 -13.38 3.42 0.85
CA ILE A 67 -12.78 2.10 1.02
C ILE A 67 -13.79 1.18 1.73
N ASP A 68 -13.99 -0.01 1.18
CA ASP A 68 -14.96 -1.01 1.63
C ASP A 68 -14.31 -2.40 1.55
N PHE A 69 -13.78 -2.85 2.68
CA PHE A 69 -13.11 -4.15 2.81
C PHE A 69 -14.04 -5.34 2.62
N SER A 70 -15.36 -5.16 2.71
CA SER A 70 -16.32 -6.23 2.44
C SER A 70 -16.29 -6.67 0.97
N LEU A 71 -15.86 -5.79 0.06
CA LEU A 71 -15.63 -6.11 -1.35
C LEU A 71 -14.47 -7.10 -1.56
N ALA A 72 -13.58 -7.22 -0.57
CA ALA A 72 -12.51 -8.23 -0.52
C ALA A 72 -12.82 -9.38 0.44
N GLY A 73 -14.07 -9.50 0.90
CA GLY A 73 -14.48 -10.56 1.84
C GLY A 73 -13.97 -10.39 3.28
N VAL A 74 -13.47 -9.19 3.63
CA VAL A 74 -13.00 -8.88 4.98
C VAL A 74 -14.12 -8.18 5.75
N ASP A 75 -14.65 -8.85 6.77
CA ASP A 75 -15.62 -8.29 7.69
C ASP A 75 -14.92 -7.52 8.82
N VAL A 76 -15.17 -6.21 8.92
CA VAL A 76 -14.56 -5.33 9.92
C VAL A 76 -15.60 -5.07 11.03
N PRO A 77 -15.41 -5.63 12.24
CA PRO A 77 -16.39 -5.50 13.32
C PRO A 77 -16.63 -4.04 13.73
N GLU A 78 -17.85 -3.72 14.15
CA GLU A 78 -18.17 -2.40 14.70
C GLU A 78 -17.44 -2.16 16.04
N ASP A 79 -17.39 -3.17 16.91
CA ASP A 79 -16.64 -3.12 18.17
C ASP A 79 -15.29 -3.85 18.05
N CYS A 80 -14.22 -3.08 17.87
CA CYS A 80 -12.87 -3.62 17.76
C CYS A 80 -12.34 -4.25 19.04
N ALA A 81 -12.87 -3.91 20.21
CA ALA A 81 -12.45 -4.53 21.47
C ALA A 81 -13.02 -5.96 21.62
N ALA A 82 -14.12 -6.26 20.92
CA ALA A 82 -14.77 -7.56 20.90
C ALA A 82 -14.42 -8.41 19.65
N ALA A 83 -13.55 -7.90 18.77
CA ALA A 83 -13.16 -8.59 17.54
C ALA A 83 -12.45 -9.93 17.86
N GLN A 84 -12.85 -11.00 17.16
CA GLN A 84 -12.24 -12.34 17.30
C GLN A 84 -11.46 -12.77 16.06
N SER A 85 -11.77 -12.21 14.89
CA SER A 85 -11.15 -12.55 13.60
C SER A 85 -9.86 -11.78 13.32
N MET A 86 -9.57 -10.73 14.09
CA MET A 86 -8.39 -9.87 13.95
C MET A 86 -8.05 -9.20 15.28
N SER A 87 -6.83 -8.67 15.39
CA SER A 87 -6.42 -7.89 16.55
C SER A 87 -7.25 -6.60 16.67
N GLN A 88 -7.35 -6.04 17.88
CA GLN A 88 -8.01 -4.74 18.07
C GLN A 88 -7.34 -3.63 17.26
N ALA A 89 -6.00 -3.62 17.18
CA ALA A 89 -5.25 -2.62 16.42
C ALA A 89 -5.53 -2.74 14.92
N GLN A 90 -5.59 -3.96 14.38
CA GLN A 90 -5.97 -4.21 12.99
C GLN A 90 -7.39 -3.71 12.69
N CYS A 91 -8.35 -4.02 13.55
CA CYS A 91 -9.72 -3.56 13.39
C CYS A 91 -9.81 -2.03 13.40
N GLU A 92 -9.15 -1.37 14.35
CA GLU A 92 -9.12 0.09 14.41
C GLU A 92 -8.48 0.72 13.16
N PHE A 93 -7.42 0.10 12.63
CA PHE A 93 -6.75 0.54 11.41
C PHE A 93 -7.63 0.37 10.17
N TYR A 94 -8.31 -0.77 10.01
CA TYR A 94 -9.27 -0.97 8.92
C TYR A 94 -10.50 -0.06 9.04
N LYS A 95 -11.02 0.20 10.24
CA LYS A 95 -12.11 1.18 10.42
C LYS A 95 -11.68 2.58 10.02
N TYR A 96 -10.43 2.95 10.31
CA TYR A 96 -9.86 4.20 9.83
C TYR A 96 -9.82 4.25 8.30
N LEU A 97 -9.24 3.23 7.64
CA LEU A 97 -9.17 3.19 6.18
C LEU A 97 -10.56 3.22 5.55
N GLY A 98 -11.52 2.46 6.08
CA GLY A 98 -12.90 2.43 5.59
C GLY A 98 -13.68 3.75 5.76
N ALA A 99 -13.17 4.68 6.58
CA ALA A 99 -13.75 6.02 6.70
C ALA A 99 -13.29 6.97 5.57
N LEU A 100 -12.23 6.62 4.83
CA LEU A 100 -11.62 7.46 3.81
C LEU A 100 -12.24 7.25 2.42
N ASP A 101 -12.19 8.30 1.60
CA ASP A 101 -12.57 8.31 0.18
C ASP A 101 -11.38 7.99 -0.76
N GLY A 102 -10.28 7.50 -0.20
CA GLY A 102 -9.08 7.10 -0.89
C GLY A 102 -7.98 6.72 0.09
N PHE A 103 -6.87 6.22 -0.42
CA PHE A 103 -5.78 5.71 0.41
C PHE A 103 -4.88 6.83 0.98
N PRO A 104 -4.15 6.57 2.07
CA PRO A 104 -3.18 7.50 2.63
C PRO A 104 -2.10 7.95 1.63
N THR A 105 -1.68 9.21 1.72
CA THR A 105 -0.69 9.81 0.81
C THR A 105 0.74 9.30 0.99
N ASP A 106 1.01 8.55 2.06
CA ASP A 106 2.32 8.00 2.41
C ASP A 106 2.39 6.47 2.29
N MET A 107 1.31 5.81 1.88
CA MET A 107 1.26 4.36 1.68
C MET A 107 1.97 3.99 0.36
N ALA A 108 3.05 3.21 0.43
CA ALA A 108 3.69 2.70 -0.79
C ALA A 108 2.73 1.79 -1.57
N ALA A 109 2.80 1.86 -2.90
CA ALA A 109 2.08 0.94 -3.76
C ALA A 109 2.93 -0.32 -3.96
N THR A 110 2.38 -1.50 -3.67
CA THR A 110 3.08 -2.77 -3.71
C THR A 110 2.46 -3.75 -4.70
N ALA A 111 3.28 -4.68 -5.21
CA ALA A 111 2.83 -5.80 -5.99
C ALA A 111 3.54 -7.08 -5.55
N PRO A 112 2.81 -8.18 -5.29
CA PRO A 112 3.43 -9.46 -4.95
C PRO A 112 4.19 -10.05 -6.14
N VAL A 113 5.23 -10.85 -5.88
CA VAL A 113 6.03 -11.61 -6.87
C VAL A 113 6.24 -13.06 -6.42
N THR A 114 6.37 -14.01 -7.36
CA THR A 114 6.66 -15.42 -7.00
C THR A 114 8.12 -15.72 -6.69
N ALA A 115 9.04 -14.80 -7.00
CA ALA A 115 10.48 -15.03 -6.88
C ALA A 115 11.26 -13.77 -6.53
N PRO A 116 12.50 -13.91 -6.00
CA PRO A 116 13.38 -12.78 -5.76
C PRO A 116 13.61 -11.93 -7.01
N VAL A 117 13.43 -10.61 -6.88
CA VAL A 117 13.59 -9.68 -8.00
C VAL A 117 15.04 -9.19 -8.08
N GLN A 118 15.60 -9.17 -9.28
CA GLN A 118 16.86 -8.48 -9.54
C GLN A 118 16.62 -6.97 -9.48
N THR A 119 17.05 -6.32 -8.39
CA THR A 119 16.78 -4.91 -8.12
C THR A 119 17.30 -3.96 -9.21
N SER A 120 18.38 -4.30 -9.92
CA SER A 120 18.87 -3.51 -11.07
C SER A 120 17.90 -3.49 -12.27
N SER A 121 16.94 -4.42 -12.30
CA SER A 121 15.85 -4.44 -13.30
C SER A 121 14.65 -3.60 -12.88
N LEU A 122 14.56 -3.15 -11.62
CA LEU A 122 13.54 -2.22 -11.14
C LEU A 122 13.90 -0.79 -11.54
N GLN A 123 13.72 -0.49 -12.82
CA GLN A 123 14.05 0.79 -13.40
C GLN A 123 12.81 1.66 -13.54
N GLN A 124 12.88 2.86 -12.96
CA GLN A 124 11.87 3.88 -13.14
C GLN A 124 11.77 4.30 -14.61
N LEU A 125 10.56 4.58 -15.08
CA LEU A 125 10.24 5.00 -16.46
C LEU A 125 10.47 3.93 -17.54
N GLY A 126 11.22 2.86 -17.23
CA GLY A 126 11.40 1.70 -18.10
C GLY A 126 10.46 0.55 -17.73
N ASN A 127 10.73 -0.05 -16.55
CA ASN A 127 10.08 -1.28 -16.12
C ASN A 127 9.00 -1.06 -15.07
N VAL A 128 9.07 0.03 -14.32
CA VAL A 128 8.01 0.45 -13.41
C VAL A 128 7.62 1.87 -13.75
N VAL A 129 6.33 2.08 -14.00
CA VAL A 129 5.75 3.37 -14.37
C VAL A 129 4.59 3.69 -13.45
N VAL A 130 4.44 4.97 -13.11
CA VAL A 130 3.28 5.49 -12.39
C VAL A 130 2.77 6.72 -13.14
N VAL A 131 1.47 6.78 -13.38
CA VAL A 131 0.79 7.92 -13.99
C VAL A 131 -0.14 8.55 -12.97
N ASN A 132 -0.02 9.86 -12.74
CA ASN A 132 -1.06 10.62 -12.07
C ASN A 132 -2.18 10.88 -13.09
N ALA A 133 -3.32 10.21 -12.91
CA ALA A 133 -4.44 10.26 -13.84
C ALA A 133 -5.05 11.67 -13.95
N ALA A 134 -5.07 12.44 -12.86
CA ALA A 134 -5.59 13.80 -12.85
C ALA A 134 -4.71 14.77 -13.67
N LEU A 135 -3.39 14.57 -13.63
CA LEU A 135 -2.44 15.38 -14.40
C LEU A 135 -2.21 14.86 -15.82
N GLY A 136 -2.62 13.63 -16.12
CA GLY A 136 -2.30 12.96 -17.39
C GLY A 136 -0.79 12.81 -17.62
N ALA A 137 -0.02 12.68 -16.54
CA ALA A 137 1.44 12.75 -16.57
C ALA A 137 2.09 11.60 -15.80
N GLN A 138 3.20 11.10 -16.34
CA GLN A 138 4.03 10.10 -15.69
C GLN A 138 4.86 10.72 -14.56
N LEU A 139 4.91 10.06 -13.40
CA LEU A 139 5.74 10.48 -12.29
C LEU A 139 7.21 10.10 -12.50
N THR A 140 8.09 11.08 -12.26
CA THR A 140 9.54 10.96 -12.46
C THR A 140 10.34 10.91 -11.16
N ASP A 141 9.69 10.94 -10.00
CA ASP A 141 10.32 10.94 -8.67
C ASP A 141 9.89 9.74 -7.81
N LEU A 142 10.08 8.53 -8.32
CA LEU A 142 9.71 7.30 -7.61
C LEU A 142 10.89 6.74 -6.79
N GLN A 143 10.54 6.08 -5.69
CA GLN A 143 11.40 5.19 -4.93
C GLN A 143 10.93 3.76 -5.18
N LEU A 144 11.82 2.94 -5.73
CA LEU A 144 11.54 1.54 -6.03
C LEU A 144 12.36 0.65 -5.10
N SER A 145 11.72 -0.35 -4.51
CA SER A 145 12.40 -1.36 -3.69
C SER A 145 11.78 -2.74 -3.89
N TYR A 146 12.51 -3.75 -3.40
CA TYR A 146 12.04 -5.12 -3.29
C TYR A 146 12.25 -5.59 -1.85
N ASP A 147 11.22 -6.18 -1.26
CA ASP A 147 11.28 -6.83 0.04
C ASP A 147 11.27 -8.35 -0.13
N ASP A 148 12.38 -8.99 0.25
CA ASP A 148 12.55 -10.44 0.15
C ASP A 148 11.72 -11.21 1.18
N THR A 149 11.41 -10.59 2.33
CA THR A 149 10.61 -11.18 3.41
C THR A 149 9.14 -11.26 3.01
N THR A 150 8.58 -10.15 2.51
CA THR A 150 7.17 -10.10 2.09
C THR A 150 6.95 -10.51 0.63
N ARG A 151 8.04 -10.69 -0.15
CA ARG A 151 7.99 -10.98 -1.60
C ARG A 151 7.20 -9.92 -2.37
N GLN A 152 7.45 -8.65 -2.08
CA GLN A 152 6.76 -7.52 -2.74
C GLN A 152 7.73 -6.56 -3.41
N ILE A 153 7.35 -6.10 -4.60
CA ILE A 153 7.90 -4.86 -5.18
C ILE A 153 7.16 -3.71 -4.53
N ALA A 154 7.86 -2.69 -4.07
CA ALA A 154 7.26 -1.47 -3.53
C ALA A 154 7.63 -0.25 -4.39
N VAL A 155 6.65 0.63 -4.56
CA VAL A 155 6.69 1.84 -5.37
C VAL A 155 6.17 2.98 -4.51
N GLY A 156 7.05 3.86 -4.05
CA GLY A 156 6.70 5.08 -3.35
C GLY A 156 6.96 6.32 -4.21
N ALA A 157 6.19 7.39 -4.00
CA ALA A 157 6.56 8.71 -4.47
C ALA A 157 7.49 9.37 -3.44
N LYS A 158 8.61 9.96 -3.87
CA LYS A 158 9.60 10.57 -2.94
C LYS A 158 9.02 11.73 -2.15
N GLN A 159 8.05 12.45 -2.70
CA GLN A 159 7.32 13.51 -2.02
C GLN A 159 6.03 13.02 -1.33
N GLY A 160 5.79 11.70 -1.34
CA GLY A 160 4.48 11.10 -1.10
C GLY A 160 3.50 11.41 -2.23
N TRP A 161 2.35 10.74 -2.23
CA TRP A 161 1.28 10.98 -3.19
C TRP A 161 0.59 12.31 -2.91
N ASP A 162 -0.01 12.91 -3.95
CA ASP A 162 -0.86 14.09 -3.83
C ASP A 162 -2.20 13.69 -3.20
N VAL A 163 -2.82 14.60 -2.46
CA VAL A 163 -4.19 14.41 -1.95
C VAL A 163 -5.21 14.45 -3.09
N GLY A 164 -6.27 13.65 -2.99
CA GLY A 164 -7.41 13.63 -3.91
C GLY A 164 -7.06 13.25 -5.35
N SER A 165 -5.95 12.53 -5.56
CA SER A 165 -5.47 12.12 -6.88
C SER A 165 -5.74 10.64 -7.12
N SER A 166 -5.66 10.21 -8.39
CA SER A 166 -5.71 8.80 -8.76
C SER A 166 -4.45 8.42 -9.49
N TYR A 167 -3.86 7.29 -9.13
CA TYR A 167 -2.59 6.81 -9.68
C TYR A 167 -2.78 5.48 -10.36
N PHE A 168 -2.15 5.34 -11.53
CA PHE A 168 -2.07 4.10 -12.28
C PHE A 168 -0.64 3.59 -12.24
N VAL A 169 -0.44 2.40 -11.69
CA VAL A 169 0.87 1.76 -11.62
C VAL A 169 0.94 0.67 -12.67
N GLY A 170 2.06 0.56 -13.37
CA GLY A 170 2.34 -0.50 -14.32
C GLY A 170 3.73 -1.08 -14.12
N VAL A 171 3.81 -2.41 -14.08
CA VAL A 171 5.04 -3.20 -14.02
C VAL A 171 5.20 -3.95 -15.33
N ARG A 172 6.23 -3.60 -16.11
CA ARG A 172 6.61 -4.27 -17.35
C ARG A 172 7.19 -5.65 -17.04
N GLY A 173 6.74 -6.67 -17.75
CA GLY A 173 7.28 -8.02 -17.70
C GLY A 173 7.74 -8.53 -19.07
N TYR A 174 7.66 -9.84 -19.28
CA TYR A 174 7.98 -10.51 -20.54
C TYR A 174 9.40 -10.20 -21.03
N ALA A 175 9.59 -10.01 -22.34
CA ALA A 175 10.90 -9.86 -22.95
C ALA A 175 11.64 -8.59 -22.50
N ASN A 176 10.94 -7.51 -22.18
CA ASN A 176 11.56 -6.20 -21.92
C ASN A 176 11.45 -5.75 -20.45
N GLY A 177 10.80 -6.54 -19.59
CA GLY A 177 10.48 -6.13 -18.23
C GLY A 177 11.47 -6.55 -17.15
N ILE A 178 10.96 -6.56 -15.91
CA ILE A 178 11.72 -6.97 -14.72
C ILE A 178 12.21 -8.43 -14.83
N ARG A 179 13.23 -8.75 -14.02
CA ARG A 179 13.89 -10.06 -13.99
C ARG A 179 14.02 -10.59 -12.58
N SER A 180 13.95 -11.91 -12.44
CA SER A 180 14.35 -12.55 -11.18
C SER A 180 15.87 -12.51 -11.01
N THR A 181 16.35 -12.81 -9.82
CA THR A 181 17.80 -12.95 -9.55
C THR A 181 18.48 -14.05 -10.38
N GLU A 182 17.70 -15.00 -10.89
CA GLU A 182 18.14 -16.05 -11.82
C GLU A 182 18.05 -15.64 -13.29
N GLY A 183 17.63 -14.40 -13.59
CA GLY A 183 17.48 -13.89 -14.94
C GLY A 183 16.19 -14.33 -15.65
N ARG A 184 15.26 -14.98 -14.94
CA ARG A 184 13.97 -15.39 -15.49
C ARG A 184 13.02 -14.20 -15.65
N LYS A 185 12.13 -14.27 -16.64
CA LYS A 185 11.16 -13.21 -16.96
C LYS A 185 9.99 -13.31 -15.99
N PHE A 186 9.47 -12.17 -15.54
CA PHE A 186 8.14 -12.12 -14.91
C PHE A 186 7.05 -11.96 -15.96
N VAL A 187 5.94 -12.69 -15.82
CA VAL A 187 4.75 -12.61 -16.68
C VAL A 187 3.50 -12.40 -15.83
N SER A 188 2.40 -12.04 -16.48
CA SER A 188 1.09 -11.99 -15.83
C SER A 188 0.63 -13.38 -15.38
N SER A 189 -0.03 -13.45 -14.22
CA SER A 189 -0.81 -14.63 -13.82
C SER A 189 -1.99 -14.87 -14.79
N VAL A 190 -2.57 -16.07 -14.77
CA VAL A 190 -3.71 -16.41 -15.63
C VAL A 190 -4.92 -15.48 -15.41
N PRO A 191 -5.36 -15.20 -14.15
CA PRO A 191 -6.43 -14.23 -13.92
C PRO A 191 -6.11 -12.85 -14.50
N TYR A 192 -4.84 -12.43 -14.41
CA TYR A 192 -4.40 -11.16 -14.97
C TYR A 192 -4.36 -11.14 -16.50
N VAL A 193 -4.13 -12.27 -17.17
CA VAL A 193 -4.28 -12.38 -18.63
C VAL A 193 -5.75 -12.24 -19.04
N LEU A 194 -6.69 -12.88 -18.32
CA LEU A 194 -8.12 -12.74 -18.57
C LEU A 194 -8.59 -11.28 -18.39
N PHE A 195 -8.02 -10.60 -17.40
CA PHE A 195 -8.25 -9.19 -17.12
C PHE A 195 -7.84 -8.23 -18.26
N LYS A 196 -6.95 -8.64 -19.17
CA LYS A 196 -6.56 -7.84 -20.35
C LYS A 196 -7.47 -8.05 -21.56
N LEU A 197 -8.43 -8.97 -21.48
CA LEU A 197 -9.29 -9.28 -22.63
C LEU A 197 -10.34 -8.19 -22.83
N ASN A 198 -10.70 -7.97 -24.10
CA ASN A 198 -11.76 -7.03 -24.46
C ASN A 198 -13.15 -7.68 -24.46
N GLU A 199 -13.21 -9.01 -24.41
CA GLU A 199 -14.43 -9.81 -24.42
C GLU A 199 -14.92 -10.08 -22.99
N SER A 200 -16.22 -10.37 -22.85
CA SER A 200 -16.85 -10.68 -21.57
C SER A 200 -16.38 -12.05 -21.05
N LEU A 201 -15.88 -12.08 -19.81
CA LEU A 201 -15.41 -13.32 -19.18
C LEU A 201 -16.55 -14.29 -18.84
N THR A 202 -17.77 -13.79 -18.68
CA THR A 202 -18.97 -14.62 -18.45
C THR A 202 -19.64 -15.07 -19.75
N CYS A 203 -19.07 -14.73 -20.92
CA CYS A 203 -19.68 -14.97 -22.22
C CYS A 203 -21.11 -14.42 -22.35
N GLY A 204 -21.41 -13.33 -21.62
CA GLY A 204 -22.74 -12.70 -21.58
C GLY A 204 -23.73 -13.28 -20.57
N ALA A 205 -23.35 -14.32 -19.81
CA ALA A 205 -24.19 -14.87 -18.74
C ALA A 205 -24.35 -13.86 -17.58
N LYS A 206 -25.57 -13.78 -17.03
CA LYS A 206 -25.89 -12.96 -15.84
C LYS A 206 -26.18 -13.81 -14.60
N THR A 207 -26.37 -15.11 -14.78
CA THR A 207 -26.61 -16.07 -13.71
C THR A 207 -25.82 -17.34 -13.96
N ALA A 208 -25.59 -18.12 -12.91
CA ALA A 208 -24.89 -19.41 -13.02
C ALA A 208 -25.58 -20.39 -13.99
N SER A 209 -26.92 -20.36 -14.05
CA SER A 209 -27.70 -21.20 -14.98
C SER A 209 -27.58 -20.79 -16.45
N GLU A 210 -27.14 -19.56 -16.72
CA GLU A 210 -26.96 -19.02 -18.07
C GLU A 210 -25.54 -19.26 -18.62
N LEU A 211 -24.59 -19.67 -17.78
CA LEU A 211 -23.20 -19.86 -18.18
C LEU A 211 -23.09 -21.03 -19.16
N ASP A 212 -22.83 -20.74 -20.45
CA ASP A 212 -22.63 -21.78 -21.47
C ASP A 212 -21.40 -22.63 -21.09
N PRO A 213 -21.52 -23.97 -20.96
CA PRO A 213 -20.40 -24.86 -20.71
C PRO A 213 -19.27 -24.80 -21.76
N ARG A 214 -19.53 -24.19 -22.92
CA ARG A 214 -18.57 -23.92 -23.99
C ARG A 214 -17.89 -22.56 -23.88
N CYS A 215 -18.23 -21.75 -22.88
CA CYS A 215 -17.54 -20.50 -22.61
C CYS A 215 -16.05 -20.80 -22.36
N PRO A 216 -15.10 -20.29 -23.17
CA PRO A 216 -13.70 -20.69 -23.09
C PRO A 216 -13.08 -20.37 -21.72
N TYR A 217 -13.52 -19.30 -21.07
CA TYR A 217 -13.03 -18.89 -19.75
C TYR A 217 -13.58 -19.78 -18.63
N ALA A 218 -14.82 -20.23 -18.76
CA ALA A 218 -15.38 -21.25 -17.88
C ALA A 218 -14.61 -22.56 -17.99
N GLN A 219 -14.25 -22.98 -19.21
CA GLN A 219 -13.42 -24.18 -19.42
C GLN A 219 -12.01 -24.04 -18.85
N LEU A 220 -11.43 -22.83 -18.91
CA LEU A 220 -10.10 -22.56 -18.38
C LEU A 220 -10.05 -22.66 -16.84
N LEU A 221 -11.10 -22.21 -16.16
CA LEU A 221 -11.18 -22.20 -14.69
C LEU A 221 -11.89 -23.44 -14.11
N ALA A 222 -12.51 -24.28 -14.95
CA ALA A 222 -13.19 -25.48 -14.50
C ALA A 222 -12.21 -26.47 -13.86
N SER A 223 -12.53 -26.88 -12.63
CA SER A 223 -11.89 -28.01 -11.95
C SER A 223 -12.94 -29.09 -11.65
N PRO A 224 -12.55 -30.36 -11.44
CA PRO A 224 -13.51 -31.42 -11.07
C PRO A 224 -14.33 -31.13 -9.81
N GLN A 225 -13.87 -30.19 -8.96
CA GLN A 225 -14.50 -29.81 -7.70
C GLN A 225 -15.28 -28.48 -7.77
N THR A 226 -15.16 -27.72 -8.85
CA THR A 226 -15.82 -26.42 -8.99
C THR A 226 -17.22 -26.61 -9.58
N ASP A 227 -18.26 -26.28 -8.81
CA ASP A 227 -19.62 -26.27 -9.33
C ASP A 227 -19.87 -25.03 -10.24
N SER A 228 -20.92 -25.09 -11.05
CA SER A 228 -21.25 -23.99 -11.99
C SER A 228 -21.56 -22.67 -11.29
N ALA A 229 -22.01 -22.70 -10.02
CA ALA A 229 -22.32 -21.49 -9.27
C ALA A 229 -21.03 -20.80 -8.78
N GLN A 230 -20.05 -21.57 -8.30
CA GLN A 230 -18.73 -21.07 -7.94
C GLN A 230 -18.01 -20.53 -9.18
N LEU A 231 -18.01 -21.30 -10.27
CA LEU A 231 -17.37 -20.89 -11.52
C LEU A 231 -17.95 -19.57 -12.06
N PHE A 232 -19.29 -19.42 -11.99
CA PHE A 232 -19.93 -18.17 -12.38
C PHE A 232 -19.56 -17.01 -11.44
N ARG A 233 -19.48 -17.23 -10.12
CA ARG A 233 -19.03 -16.20 -9.17
C ARG A 233 -17.61 -15.73 -9.52
N ASP A 234 -16.67 -16.66 -9.66
CA ASP A 234 -15.27 -16.34 -9.95
C ASP A 234 -15.13 -15.54 -11.26
N LEU A 235 -15.84 -15.96 -12.32
CA LEU A 235 -15.84 -15.24 -13.60
C LEU A 235 -16.54 -13.88 -13.52
N SER A 236 -17.63 -13.78 -12.76
CA SER A 236 -18.36 -12.53 -12.57
C SER A 236 -17.52 -11.51 -11.81
N ASP A 237 -16.80 -11.94 -10.76
CA ASP A 237 -15.94 -11.07 -9.98
C ASP A 237 -14.76 -10.56 -10.83
N LEU A 238 -14.13 -11.45 -11.60
CA LEU A 238 -13.09 -11.05 -12.57
C LEU A 238 -13.62 -10.12 -13.67
N GLU A 239 -14.83 -10.35 -14.17
CA GLU A 239 -15.47 -9.47 -15.16
C GLU A 239 -15.74 -8.08 -14.57
N SER A 240 -16.22 -8.00 -13.32
CA SER A 240 -16.41 -6.73 -12.63
C SER A 240 -15.10 -5.95 -12.48
N ILE A 241 -14.01 -6.62 -12.09
CA ILE A 241 -12.67 -6.03 -12.02
C ILE A 241 -12.21 -5.56 -13.41
N ARG A 242 -12.41 -6.38 -14.46
CA ARG A 242 -12.07 -6.04 -15.85
C ARG A 242 -12.78 -4.78 -16.33
N GLN A 243 -14.09 -4.68 -16.06
CA GLN A 243 -14.91 -3.52 -16.41
C GLN A 243 -14.51 -2.26 -15.62
N LEU A 244 -14.09 -2.42 -14.37
CA LEU A 244 -13.57 -1.31 -13.57
C LEU A 244 -12.29 -0.73 -14.20
N TYR A 245 -11.28 -1.55 -14.45
CA TYR A 245 -10.00 -0.99 -14.89
C TYR A 245 -9.92 -0.66 -16.38
N GLY A 246 -10.55 -1.46 -17.25
CA GLY A 246 -10.52 -1.23 -18.69
C GLY A 246 -11.38 -0.04 -19.08
N PRO A 247 -12.71 -0.21 -19.22
CA PRO A 247 -13.59 0.84 -19.72
C PRO A 247 -13.90 1.94 -18.70
N THR A 248 -13.91 1.67 -17.39
CA THR A 248 -14.30 2.69 -16.39
C THR A 248 -13.13 3.61 -16.03
N LEU A 249 -11.93 3.05 -15.77
CA LEU A 249 -10.75 3.82 -15.38
C LEU A 249 -9.80 4.15 -16.55
N HIS A 250 -10.00 3.56 -17.73
CA HIS A 250 -9.11 3.73 -18.89
C HIS A 250 -7.64 3.41 -18.56
N LEU A 251 -7.40 2.42 -17.69
CA LEU A 251 -6.06 2.05 -17.19
C LEU A 251 -5.10 1.77 -18.36
N TRP A 252 -5.53 0.89 -19.27
CA TRP A 252 -4.70 0.42 -20.38
C TRP A 252 -4.36 1.51 -21.37
N ASP A 253 -5.36 2.31 -21.75
CA ASP A 253 -5.19 3.44 -22.67
C ASP A 253 -4.22 4.47 -22.07
N THR A 254 -4.37 4.76 -20.78
CA THR A 254 -3.52 5.73 -20.08
C THR A 254 -2.07 5.25 -19.99
N LEU A 255 -1.83 3.99 -19.60
CA LEU A 255 -0.48 3.43 -19.54
C LEU A 255 0.19 3.39 -20.92
N ALA A 256 -0.55 3.01 -21.96
CA ALA A 256 -0.02 2.96 -23.32
C ALA A 256 0.29 4.36 -23.87
N GLN A 257 -0.62 5.32 -23.68
CA GLN A 257 -0.50 6.66 -24.27
C GLN A 257 0.47 7.56 -23.51
N VAL A 258 0.39 7.57 -22.17
CA VAL A 258 1.18 8.46 -21.30
C VAL A 258 2.54 7.84 -20.99
N ALA A 259 2.56 6.60 -20.49
CA ALA A 259 3.78 5.95 -19.99
C ALA A 259 4.49 5.07 -21.04
N LYS A 260 3.97 4.97 -22.26
CA LYS A 260 4.52 4.13 -23.34
C LYS A 260 4.70 2.66 -22.91
N LEU A 261 3.77 2.17 -22.09
CA LEU A 261 3.72 0.79 -21.64
C LEU A 261 2.52 0.09 -22.28
N PRO A 262 2.71 -0.60 -23.43
CA PRO A 262 1.62 -1.29 -24.10
C PRO A 262 1.14 -2.50 -23.28
N MET A 263 -0.15 -2.82 -23.38
CA MET A 263 -0.83 -3.81 -22.53
C MET A 263 -0.24 -5.22 -22.61
N ASP A 264 0.31 -5.62 -23.75
CA ASP A 264 0.96 -6.90 -23.99
C ASP A 264 2.30 -7.04 -23.24
N GLU A 265 2.93 -5.93 -22.85
CA GLU A 265 4.17 -5.91 -22.06
C GLU A 265 3.93 -5.75 -20.55
N VAL A 266 2.71 -5.46 -20.11
CA VAL A 266 2.38 -5.27 -18.68
C VAL A 266 2.30 -6.63 -18.00
N ALA A 267 3.14 -6.94 -17.01
CA ALA A 267 2.93 -8.14 -16.20
C ALA A 267 1.92 -7.91 -15.05
N SER A 268 1.91 -6.71 -14.47
CA SER A 268 0.91 -6.28 -13.47
C SER A 268 0.68 -4.78 -13.58
N ALA A 269 -0.55 -4.33 -13.33
CA ALA A 269 -0.98 -2.96 -13.27
C ALA A 269 -2.25 -2.85 -12.43
N TRP A 270 -2.40 -1.71 -11.79
CA TRP A 270 -3.54 -1.42 -10.95
C TRP A 270 -3.67 0.09 -10.80
N ALA A 271 -4.75 0.50 -10.16
CA ALA A 271 -5.04 1.88 -9.86
C ALA A 271 -5.46 2.02 -8.41
N PHE A 272 -5.23 3.19 -7.84
CA PHE A 272 -5.77 3.55 -6.53
C PHE A 272 -5.96 5.07 -6.44
N PRO A 273 -7.02 5.53 -5.74
CA PRO A 273 -7.18 6.92 -5.35
C PRO A 273 -6.47 7.22 -4.03
N THR A 274 -6.10 8.48 -3.80
CA THR A 274 -5.72 9.00 -2.48
C THR A 274 -6.85 9.83 -1.89
N HIS A 275 -6.94 9.88 -0.56
CA HIS A 275 -8.02 10.61 0.11
C HIS A 275 -8.04 12.10 -0.26
N SER A 276 -9.22 12.71 -0.27
CA SER A 276 -9.38 14.14 -0.63
C SER A 276 -9.10 15.11 0.53
N GLY A 277 -9.10 14.61 1.76
CA GLY A 277 -8.83 15.41 2.96
C GLY A 277 -7.38 15.89 3.03
N SER A 278 -7.15 17.01 3.70
CA SER A 278 -5.79 17.50 3.98
C SER A 278 -5.13 16.67 5.06
N VAL A 279 -3.81 16.58 5.07
CA VAL A 279 -3.08 15.70 5.99
C VAL A 279 -1.80 16.38 6.45
N ILE A 280 -1.50 16.29 7.74
CA ILE A 280 -0.16 16.57 8.25
C ILE A 280 0.63 15.29 8.08
N GLU A 281 1.69 15.34 7.28
CA GLU A 281 2.46 14.17 6.90
C GLU A 281 3.27 13.65 8.11
N LEU A 282 3.26 12.34 8.33
CA LEU A 282 4.08 11.68 9.36
C LEU A 282 4.67 10.41 8.78
N ASN A 283 5.88 10.51 8.25
CA ASN A 283 6.65 9.41 7.69
C ASN A 283 8.16 9.67 7.85
N PRO A 284 8.81 9.08 8.86
CA PRO A 284 10.25 9.20 9.08
C PRO A 284 11.09 8.71 7.88
N GLY A 285 10.64 7.68 7.16
CA GLY A 285 11.32 7.17 5.97
C GLY A 285 11.39 8.17 4.82
N LEU A 286 10.44 9.11 4.77
CA LEU A 286 10.42 10.24 3.84
C LEU A 286 10.96 11.55 4.46
N GLY A 287 11.46 11.51 5.69
CA GLY A 287 11.89 12.70 6.44
C GLY A 287 10.74 13.65 6.80
N ARG A 288 9.50 13.15 6.81
CA ARG A 288 8.28 13.88 7.18
C ARG A 288 7.99 13.68 8.66
N ILE A 289 8.78 14.34 9.48
CA ILE A 289 8.58 14.44 10.94
C ILE A 289 8.54 15.92 11.31
N PRO A 290 8.01 16.29 12.49
CA PRO A 290 8.12 17.65 12.98
C PRO A 290 9.56 18.14 12.92
N ARG A 291 9.78 19.37 12.45
CA ARG A 291 11.12 19.97 12.42
C ARG A 291 11.25 21.02 13.50
N VAL A 292 12.31 20.96 14.28
CA VAL A 292 12.71 22.03 15.18
C VAL A 292 13.54 23.05 14.39
N VAL A 293 13.03 24.26 14.19
CA VAL A 293 13.70 25.33 13.41
C VAL A 293 14.27 26.44 14.31
N GLY A 294 14.34 26.18 15.62
CA GLY A 294 14.94 27.06 16.63
C GLY A 294 14.52 26.64 18.03
N THR A 295 14.85 27.44 19.03
CA THR A 295 14.49 27.13 20.43
C THR A 295 13.00 27.28 20.73
N SER A 296 12.22 27.87 19.82
CA SER A 296 10.82 28.24 20.05
C SER A 296 9.91 27.95 18.87
N THR A 297 10.38 27.21 17.86
CA THR A 297 9.63 27.00 16.63
C THR A 297 9.67 25.52 16.22
N LEU A 298 8.48 24.95 16.05
CA LEU A 298 8.26 23.64 15.43
C LEU A 298 7.56 23.84 14.09
N GLU A 299 7.90 23.04 13.10
CA GLU A 299 7.26 23.04 11.79
C GLU A 299 6.70 21.66 11.47
N LEU A 300 5.46 21.64 10.96
CA LEU A 300 4.77 20.46 10.48
C LEU A 300 4.51 20.61 8.99
N ASP A 301 5.02 19.67 8.19
CA ASP A 301 4.70 19.61 6.76
C ASP A 301 3.28 19.06 6.59
N PHE A 302 2.47 19.69 5.73
CA PHE A 302 1.12 19.22 5.42
C PHE A 302 0.82 19.30 3.92
N LYS A 303 -0.13 18.49 3.45
CA LYS A 303 -0.67 18.52 2.09
C LYS A 303 -2.14 18.89 2.08
N GLY A 304 -2.56 19.52 0.99
CA GLY A 304 -3.94 19.97 0.78
C GLY A 304 -4.17 21.44 1.18
N SER A 305 -5.43 21.81 1.37
CA SER A 305 -5.82 23.16 1.80
C SER A 305 -6.18 23.18 3.28
N VAL A 306 -6.14 24.33 3.94
CA VAL A 306 -6.54 24.45 5.34
C VAL A 306 -7.29 25.74 5.55
N ASP A 307 -8.36 25.68 6.34
CA ASP A 307 -9.03 26.85 6.87
C ASP A 307 -8.20 27.39 8.05
N ASP A 308 -7.47 28.47 7.80
CA ASP A 308 -6.60 29.10 8.80
C ASP A 308 -7.36 29.52 10.06
N SER A 309 -8.68 29.78 9.97
CA SER A 309 -9.51 30.10 11.14
C SER A 309 -9.72 28.91 12.07
N LYS A 310 -9.45 27.69 11.59
CA LYS A 310 -9.52 26.45 12.36
C LYS A 310 -8.18 26.05 12.96
N LEU A 311 -7.08 26.74 12.66
CA LEU A 311 -5.78 26.51 13.28
C LEU A 311 -5.68 27.32 14.58
N THR A 312 -6.29 26.80 15.64
CA THR A 312 -6.40 27.52 16.93
C THR A 312 -5.56 26.84 18.00
N PRO A 313 -4.61 27.56 18.64
CA PRO A 313 -3.83 27.00 19.74
C PRO A 313 -4.75 26.73 20.93
N PHE A 314 -4.58 25.57 21.56
CA PHE A 314 -5.25 25.23 22.79
C PHE A 314 -4.63 25.98 23.98
N SER A 315 -5.50 26.40 24.89
CA SER A 315 -5.14 26.80 26.25
C SER A 315 -6.25 26.37 27.22
N PHE A 316 -5.99 26.40 28.54
CA PHE A 316 -7.05 26.15 29.52
C PHE A 316 -8.20 27.17 29.48
N SER A 317 -7.99 28.34 28.87
CA SER A 317 -9.02 29.38 28.71
C SER A 317 -9.74 29.34 27.36
N THR A 318 -9.15 28.71 26.34
CA THR A 318 -9.66 28.69 24.97
C THR A 318 -9.58 27.29 24.40
N LYS A 319 -10.73 26.74 23.99
CA LYS A 319 -10.75 25.48 23.24
C LYS A 319 -10.02 25.70 21.90
N GLY A 320 -8.92 24.98 21.72
CA GLY A 320 -8.14 24.96 20.48
C GLY A 320 -8.22 23.61 19.79
N THR A 321 -7.75 23.59 18.55
CA THR A 321 -7.68 22.41 17.67
C THR A 321 -6.26 21.89 17.53
N VAL A 322 -5.27 22.68 17.95
CA VAL A 322 -3.84 22.37 17.94
C VAL A 322 -3.33 22.46 19.37
N PHE A 323 -2.59 21.45 19.80
CA PHE A 323 -2.01 21.36 21.13
C PHE A 323 -0.50 21.22 21.00
N LEU A 324 0.22 21.96 21.83
CA LEU A 324 1.63 21.76 22.10
C LEU A 324 1.76 21.60 23.62
N LEU A 325 2.29 20.47 24.06
CA LEU A 325 2.33 20.07 25.46
C LEU A 325 3.76 19.75 25.86
N ASP A 326 4.20 20.24 27.02
CA ASP A 326 5.42 19.76 27.67
C ASP A 326 5.03 18.63 28.63
N LEU A 327 5.17 17.40 28.13
CA LEU A 327 4.74 16.19 28.85
C LEU A 327 5.57 15.99 30.12
N THR A 328 6.86 16.35 30.10
CA THR A 328 7.74 16.28 31.28
C THR A 328 7.32 17.25 32.38
N ALA A 329 6.86 18.46 32.01
CA ALA A 329 6.27 19.40 32.96
C ALA A 329 4.90 18.93 33.49
N LEU A 330 4.05 18.37 32.62
CA LEU A 330 2.75 17.82 33.00
C LEU A 330 2.88 16.65 33.99
N GLU A 331 3.84 15.75 33.80
CA GLU A 331 4.14 14.65 34.75
C GLU A 331 4.52 15.18 36.14
N LYS A 332 5.12 16.37 36.22
CA LYS A 332 5.47 17.07 37.47
C LYS A 332 4.31 17.91 38.02
N ASN A 333 3.13 17.85 37.41
CA ASN A 333 1.96 18.68 37.70
C ASN A 333 2.22 20.20 37.57
N ASP A 334 3.19 20.59 36.72
CA ASP A 334 3.46 22.00 36.39
C ASP A 334 2.63 22.39 35.16
N PHE A 335 1.34 22.67 35.35
CA PHE A 335 0.41 22.97 34.25
C PHE A 335 0.75 24.26 33.49
N ASP A 336 1.36 25.24 34.17
CA ASP A 336 1.76 26.51 33.56
C ASP A 336 2.86 26.31 32.51
N LYS A 337 3.80 25.38 32.77
CA LYS A 337 4.80 24.97 31.77
C LYS A 337 4.31 23.85 30.85
N GLY A 338 3.43 22.99 31.35
CA GLY A 338 2.88 21.83 30.65
C GLY A 338 2.02 22.19 29.44
N VAL A 339 1.38 23.37 29.47
CA VAL A 339 0.63 23.93 28.34
C VAL A 339 1.24 25.30 27.99
N PRO A 340 2.42 25.32 27.34
CA PRO A 340 3.10 26.57 27.04
C PRO A 340 2.24 27.45 26.13
N ALA A 341 2.27 28.77 26.33
CA ALA A 341 1.64 29.69 25.40
C ALA A 341 2.35 29.66 24.04
N PHE A 342 1.59 29.54 22.96
CA PHE A 342 2.11 29.49 21.60
C PHE A 342 1.14 30.07 20.58
N THR A 343 1.64 30.38 19.38
CA THR A 343 0.83 30.73 18.21
C THR A 343 0.94 29.65 17.14
N VAL A 344 -0.08 29.54 16.30
CA VAL A 344 -0.09 28.69 15.11
C VAL A 344 -0.10 29.59 13.89
N GLU A 345 0.85 29.40 12.99
CA GLU A 345 0.94 30.15 11.74
C GLU A 345 1.09 29.19 10.58
N ARG A 346 0.51 29.54 9.43
CA ARG A 346 0.70 28.79 8.20
C ARG A 346 1.50 29.60 7.19
N THR A 347 2.49 28.98 6.59
CA THR A 347 3.20 29.52 5.43
C THR A 347 3.36 28.43 4.38
N GLY A 348 2.65 28.57 3.25
CA GLY A 348 2.66 27.53 2.21
C GLY A 348 2.12 26.20 2.73
N GLY A 349 2.90 25.13 2.54
CA GLY A 349 2.63 23.77 3.00
C GLY A 349 3.20 23.44 4.38
N VAL A 350 3.46 24.46 5.21
CA VAL A 350 4.01 24.31 6.56
C VAL A 350 3.09 24.97 7.59
N ILE A 351 2.81 24.26 8.68
CA ILE A 351 2.21 24.78 9.91
C ILE A 351 3.33 24.97 10.93
N ALA A 352 3.56 26.20 11.37
CA ALA A 352 4.54 26.55 12.39
C ALA A 352 3.86 26.74 13.75
N LEU A 353 4.38 26.08 14.79
CA LEU A 353 4.01 26.27 16.19
C LEU A 353 5.12 27.09 16.85
N LYS A 354 4.80 28.31 17.31
CA LYS A 354 5.77 29.25 17.87
C LYS A 354 5.49 29.50 19.34
N THR A 355 6.33 28.99 20.23
CA THR A 355 6.19 29.19 21.67
C THR A 355 6.62 30.60 22.08
N ALA A 356 5.96 31.17 23.09
CA ALA A 356 6.30 32.49 23.62
C ALA A 356 7.65 32.50 24.37
N ALA A 357 8.06 31.35 24.91
CA ALA A 357 9.33 31.12 25.58
C ALA A 357 10.10 29.96 24.93
N PRO A 358 11.43 29.90 25.04
CA PRO A 358 12.22 28.74 24.61
C PRO A 358 11.72 27.43 25.21
N MET A 359 11.61 26.39 24.37
CA MET A 359 11.42 25.00 24.80
C MET A 359 12.65 24.52 25.58
N VAL A 360 12.43 23.60 26.52
CA VAL A 360 13.45 23.13 27.45
C VAL A 360 14.17 21.92 26.86
N ASN A 361 15.50 21.98 26.80
CA ASN A 361 16.32 20.86 26.34
C ASN A 361 16.14 19.63 27.25
N GLY A 362 15.85 18.49 26.63
CA GLY A 362 15.66 17.21 27.29
C GLY A 362 14.22 16.91 27.70
N ASP A 363 13.33 17.91 27.71
CA ASP A 363 11.92 17.69 28.02
C ASP A 363 11.21 17.03 26.83
N LEU A 364 10.22 16.18 27.14
CA LEU A 364 9.38 15.48 26.18
C LEU A 364 8.21 16.38 25.77
N TYR A 365 8.11 16.70 24.48
CA TYR A 365 7.01 17.51 23.94
C TYR A 365 6.04 16.64 23.14
N GLY A 366 4.74 16.90 23.30
CA GLY A 366 3.65 16.30 22.53
C GLY A 366 2.97 17.33 21.62
N ILE A 367 2.75 16.95 20.36
CA ILE A 367 1.98 17.72 19.39
C ILE A 367 0.70 16.96 19.10
N ILE A 368 -0.45 17.62 19.19
CA ILE A 368 -1.74 17.03 18.82
C ILE A 368 -2.48 18.00 17.91
N VAL A 369 -3.01 17.50 16.79
CA VAL A 369 -3.95 18.23 15.94
C VAL A 369 -5.24 17.42 15.84
N THR A 370 -6.37 18.10 15.98
CA THR A 370 -7.69 17.47 15.94
C THR A 370 -8.32 17.51 14.55
N ASP A 371 -9.31 16.64 14.33
CA ASP A 371 -10.19 16.64 13.15
C ASP A 371 -11.09 17.88 13.05
N GLY A 372 -11.11 18.74 14.08
CA GLY A 372 -11.70 20.07 14.04
C GLY A 372 -10.93 21.05 13.13
N VAL A 373 -9.68 20.74 12.77
CA VAL A 373 -8.99 21.42 11.67
C VAL A 373 -9.55 20.89 10.36
N THR A 374 -10.16 21.78 9.57
CA THR A 374 -10.75 21.43 8.28
C THR A 374 -10.01 22.10 7.13
N ASN A 375 -10.15 21.52 5.95
CA ASN A 375 -9.75 22.15 4.70
C ASN A 375 -10.73 23.27 4.29
N ALA A 376 -10.44 23.96 3.19
CA ALA A 376 -11.29 25.08 2.71
C ALA A 376 -12.71 24.65 2.30
N GLN A 377 -12.94 23.35 2.10
CA GLN A 377 -14.23 22.74 1.78
C GLN A 377 -14.96 22.21 3.03
N GLY A 378 -14.38 22.37 4.23
CA GLY A 378 -14.95 21.88 5.48
C GLY A 378 -14.72 20.39 5.75
N LEU A 379 -13.89 19.70 4.96
CA LEU A 379 -13.50 18.32 5.26
C LEU A 379 -12.44 18.30 6.38
N PRO A 380 -12.54 17.40 7.37
CA PRO A 380 -11.56 17.28 8.43
C PRO A 380 -10.20 16.85 7.89
N PHE A 381 -9.14 17.16 8.64
CA PHE A 381 -7.82 16.59 8.38
C PHE A 381 -7.87 15.07 8.51
N VAL A 382 -7.28 14.38 7.54
CA VAL A 382 -7.08 12.94 7.56
C VAL A 382 -5.83 12.64 8.37
N ALA A 383 -5.91 11.65 9.25
CA ALA A 383 -4.75 11.20 10.01
C ALA A 383 -3.80 10.39 9.13
N PRO A 384 -2.48 10.62 9.19
CA PRO A 384 -1.53 9.69 8.58
C PRO A 384 -1.57 8.34 9.32
N PRO A 385 -1.30 7.21 8.64
CA PRO A 385 -1.32 5.88 9.23
C PRO A 385 -0.54 5.77 10.54
N MET A 386 0.66 6.35 10.61
CA MET A 386 1.45 6.34 11.84
C MET A 386 0.74 7.01 13.02
N ALA A 387 0.06 8.14 12.80
CA ALA A 387 -0.70 8.80 13.87
C ALA A 387 -1.89 7.94 14.33
N VAL A 388 -2.51 7.19 13.41
CA VAL A 388 -3.58 6.22 13.74
C VAL A 388 -3.03 5.09 14.62
N LEU A 389 -1.86 4.55 14.28
CA LEU A 389 -1.21 3.50 15.08
C LEU A 389 -0.77 4.00 16.45
N LEU A 390 -0.17 5.19 16.53
CA LEU A 390 0.23 5.84 17.79
C LEU A 390 -0.95 6.15 18.72
N ARG A 391 -2.14 6.39 18.16
CA ARG A 391 -3.38 6.58 18.94
C ARG A 391 -4.24 5.32 19.03
N SER A 392 -3.77 4.15 18.58
CA SER A 392 -4.56 2.91 18.65
C SER A 392 -4.66 2.40 20.10
N ARG A 393 -5.79 1.80 20.45
CA ARG A 393 -6.01 1.22 21.79
C ARG A 393 -5.44 -0.19 21.89
N GLY A 394 -5.54 -0.97 20.81
CA GLY A 394 -4.90 -2.29 20.69
C GLY A 394 -3.37 -2.19 20.75
N SER A 395 -2.71 -3.26 21.20
CA SER A 395 -1.25 -3.35 21.12
C SER A 395 -0.83 -3.62 19.67
N LEU A 396 0.23 -2.96 19.21
CA LEU A 396 0.78 -3.12 17.87
C LEU A 396 1.66 -4.37 17.73
N VAL A 397 2.05 -4.98 18.84
CA VAL A 397 2.83 -6.23 18.86
C VAL A 397 2.13 -7.28 19.71
N ASP A 398 2.23 -8.53 19.33
CA ASP A 398 1.74 -9.65 20.12
C ASP A 398 2.77 -10.07 21.20
N SER A 399 2.46 -11.11 21.96
CA SER A 399 3.37 -11.63 23.01
C SER A 399 4.68 -12.23 22.48
N ALA A 400 4.74 -12.56 21.19
CA ALA A 400 5.94 -13.05 20.51
C ALA A 400 6.76 -11.92 19.86
N GLY A 401 6.25 -10.68 19.90
CA GLY A 401 6.89 -9.52 19.27
C GLY A 401 6.55 -9.36 17.79
N HIS A 402 5.56 -10.08 17.27
CA HIS A 402 5.09 -9.92 15.89
C HIS A 402 4.09 -8.79 15.78
N SER A 403 4.11 -8.08 14.65
CA SER A 403 3.12 -7.05 14.36
C SER A 403 1.71 -7.63 14.38
N THR A 404 0.79 -6.90 15.01
CA THR A 404 -0.63 -7.23 15.03
C THR A 404 -1.40 -6.46 13.95
N VAL A 405 -0.71 -5.66 13.13
CA VAL A 405 -1.27 -4.86 12.04
C VAL A 405 -0.61 -5.26 10.72
N GLU A 406 -1.42 -5.70 9.77
CA GLU A 406 -1.02 -6.06 8.42
C GLU A 406 -0.34 -4.89 7.71
N GLY A 407 0.76 -5.18 7.02
CA GLY A 407 1.55 -4.19 6.29
C GLY A 407 2.52 -3.39 7.18
N VAL A 408 2.53 -3.61 8.49
CA VAL A 408 3.52 -3.04 9.41
C VAL A 408 4.53 -4.13 9.78
N ALA A 409 5.82 -3.89 9.52
CA ALA A 409 6.88 -4.83 9.88
C ALA A 409 7.03 -4.94 11.41
N ASP A 410 7.44 -6.11 11.91
CA ASP A 410 7.62 -6.37 13.35
C ASP A 410 8.48 -5.32 14.05
N ALA A 411 9.59 -4.90 13.40
CA ALA A 411 10.48 -3.88 13.94
C ALA A 411 9.81 -2.51 14.06
N ASP A 412 9.04 -2.11 13.04
CA ASP A 412 8.33 -0.83 13.02
C ASP A 412 7.17 -0.84 14.03
N ALA A 413 6.44 -1.96 14.13
CA ALA A 413 5.38 -2.14 15.10
C ALA A 413 5.91 -2.06 16.54
N ALA A 414 7.05 -2.69 16.82
CA ALA A 414 7.70 -2.61 18.13
C ALA A 414 8.15 -1.18 18.47
N GLN A 415 8.69 -0.44 17.50
CA GLN A 415 9.07 0.97 17.69
C GLN A 415 7.84 1.86 17.94
N LEU A 416 6.77 1.67 17.16
CA LEU A 416 5.52 2.40 17.30
C LEU A 416 4.81 2.06 18.62
N GLU A 417 4.89 0.82 19.11
CA GLU A 417 4.28 0.41 20.37
C GLU A 417 4.85 1.20 21.55
N ALA A 418 6.16 1.45 21.57
CA ALA A 418 6.78 2.28 22.61
C ALA A 418 6.17 3.70 22.62
N GLY A 419 6.11 4.36 21.46
CA GLY A 419 5.49 5.68 21.34
C GLY A 419 3.99 5.69 21.68
N ARG A 420 3.25 4.64 21.30
CA ARG A 420 1.84 4.47 21.65
C ARG A 420 1.65 4.33 23.16
N LEU A 421 2.52 3.61 23.85
CA LEU A 421 2.49 3.44 25.30
C LEU A 421 2.83 4.74 26.04
N ASP A 422 3.80 5.51 25.54
CA ASP A 422 4.14 6.83 26.11
C ASP A 422 2.96 7.80 25.98
N LEU A 423 2.29 7.81 24.82
CA LEU A 423 1.09 8.62 24.60
C LEU A 423 -0.14 8.10 25.34
N LYS A 424 -0.18 6.81 25.70
CA LYS A 424 -1.35 6.19 26.34
C LYS A 424 -1.71 6.88 27.65
N ALA A 425 -0.71 7.20 28.48
CA ALA A 425 -0.95 7.87 29.76
C ALA A 425 -1.68 9.20 29.56
N LEU A 426 -1.28 9.99 28.56
CA LEU A 426 -1.92 11.25 28.23
C LEU A 426 -3.33 11.06 27.64
N LEU A 427 -3.47 10.18 26.66
CA LEU A 427 -4.70 10.01 25.89
C LEU A 427 -5.82 9.29 26.66
N ASP A 428 -5.45 8.51 27.68
CA ASP A 428 -6.40 7.75 28.51
C ASP A 428 -6.63 8.39 29.89
N ASP A 429 -5.96 9.50 30.22
CA ASP A 429 -6.15 10.21 31.48
C ASP A 429 -7.55 10.88 31.50
N PRO A 430 -8.46 10.48 32.41
CA PRO A 430 -9.82 11.03 32.45
C PRO A 430 -9.86 12.53 32.77
N LEU A 431 -8.92 13.04 33.58
CA LEU A 431 -8.82 14.45 33.90
C LEU A 431 -8.33 15.23 32.70
N PHE A 432 -7.33 14.74 31.98
CA PHE A 432 -6.86 15.37 30.74
C PHE A 432 -7.98 15.45 29.71
N VAL A 433 -8.71 14.36 29.49
CA VAL A 433 -9.88 14.33 28.59
C VAL A 433 -10.97 15.30 29.07
N GLN A 434 -11.24 15.38 30.38
CA GLN A 434 -12.23 16.30 30.93
C GLN A 434 -11.83 17.77 30.76
N LEU A 435 -10.54 18.10 30.95
CA LEU A 435 -10.02 19.45 30.85
C LEU A 435 -9.91 19.93 29.39
N THR A 436 -9.49 19.06 28.49
CA THR A 436 -9.23 19.41 27.09
C THR A 436 -10.41 19.14 26.16
N ASN A 437 -11.33 18.26 26.57
CA ASN A 437 -12.35 17.66 25.70
C ASN A 437 -11.74 16.96 24.46
N LEU A 438 -10.47 16.56 24.53
CA LEU A 438 -9.80 15.81 23.49
C LEU A 438 -10.22 14.35 23.57
N LYS A 439 -10.88 13.87 22.52
CA LYS A 439 -11.18 12.44 22.36
C LYS A 439 -10.22 11.81 21.39
N ARG A 440 -9.79 10.58 21.66
CA ARG A 440 -8.82 9.83 20.84
C ARG A 440 -9.27 9.72 19.38
N GLU A 441 -10.56 9.49 19.14
CA GLU A 441 -11.16 9.44 17.80
C GLU A 441 -11.06 10.76 17.03
N ASN A 442 -11.00 11.90 17.72
CA ASN A 442 -10.94 13.23 17.12
C ASN A 442 -9.51 13.70 16.82
N ILE A 443 -8.49 12.87 17.05
CA ILE A 443 -7.09 13.24 16.82
C ILE A 443 -6.69 12.96 15.37
N ALA A 444 -6.49 14.01 14.58
CA ALA A 444 -5.97 13.89 13.21
C ALA A 444 -4.44 13.72 13.18
N TYR A 445 -3.71 14.19 14.19
CA TYR A 445 -2.26 14.06 14.24
C TYR A 445 -1.80 13.94 15.69
N VAL A 446 -0.85 13.04 15.95
CA VAL A 446 -0.15 12.95 17.23
C VAL A 446 1.30 12.58 17.01
N TYR A 447 2.19 13.27 17.72
CA TYR A 447 3.61 12.96 17.75
C TYR A 447 4.21 13.42 19.07
N ALA A 448 5.19 12.67 19.59
CA ALA A 448 5.94 13.06 20.79
C ALA A 448 7.44 12.89 20.56
N PHE A 449 8.24 13.78 21.13
CA PHE A 449 9.69 13.79 20.94
C PHE A 449 10.44 14.52 22.06
N SER A 450 11.69 14.14 22.30
CA SER A 450 12.56 14.83 23.25
C SER A 450 13.21 16.04 22.60
N PHE A 451 12.96 17.25 23.09
CA PHE A 451 13.56 18.46 22.50
C PHE A 451 15.09 18.49 22.73
N PRO A 452 15.92 18.84 21.73
CA PRO A 452 15.58 19.37 20.40
C PRO A 452 15.53 18.32 19.27
N ASN A 453 15.46 17.03 19.60
CA ASN A 453 15.54 15.93 18.63
C ASN A 453 14.12 15.38 18.36
N PRO A 454 13.43 15.88 17.32
CA PRO A 454 12.16 15.32 16.88
C PRO A 454 12.32 13.90 16.35
#